data_AF-K1T444-F1
#
_entry.id   AF-K1T444-F1
#
_cell.length_a   1.000
_cell.length_b   1.000
_cell.length_c   1.000
_cell.angle_alpha   90.00
_cell.angle_beta   90.00
_cell.angle_gamma   90.00
#
_symmetry.space_group_name_H-M   'P 1'
#
loop_
_entity.id
_entity.type
_entity.pdbx_description
1 polymer ?
#
loop_
_entity_poly.entity_id
_entity_poly.type
_entity_poly.pdbx_seq_one_letter_code
_entity_poly.pdbx_strand_id
1 'polypeptide(L)'
;GMAIPDFWIRQLKEVPDEKWDIHAIWHVLTDRLPGIKTVAYAESHDQALVGDQTLAFRLMGKEMYEHMDRASQSPVIDRGMALHKMIRLVTISAGGDAYLNFMGNEFGHPEWIDFPREGNGWSYAYARRQWSLADNGLLRYAQLGEFDRAMIALVKKYGILRDGYPYN
;
A
#
# COMPACT_ATOMS: atom_id res chain seq x y z
N GLY A 1 0.23 13.85 -6.31
CA GLY A 1 -0.63 13.73 -7.52
C GLY A 1 -0.73 12.27 -7.94
N MET A 2 -1.58 11.93 -8.92
CA MET A 2 -1.88 10.54 -9.32
C MET A 2 -0.66 9.70 -9.77
N ALA A 3 0.52 10.30 -9.93
CA ALA A 3 1.76 9.63 -10.32
C ALA A 3 2.42 8.79 -9.20
N ILE A 4 2.03 8.95 -7.93
CA ILE A 4 2.67 8.25 -6.81
C ILE A 4 2.51 6.71 -6.91
N PRO A 5 1.31 6.16 -7.15
CA PRO A 5 1.13 4.73 -7.38
C PRO A 5 1.96 4.18 -8.53
N ASP A 6 1.92 4.83 -9.70
CA ASP A 6 2.64 4.38 -10.90
C ASP A 6 4.16 4.35 -10.65
N PHE A 7 4.68 5.33 -9.91
CA PHE A 7 6.06 5.34 -9.48
C PHE A 7 6.40 4.12 -8.62
N TRP A 8 5.61 3.82 -7.58
CA TRP A 8 5.87 2.66 -6.73
C TRP A 8 5.76 1.33 -7.48
N ILE A 9 4.77 1.21 -8.37
CA ILE A 9 4.62 0.03 -9.24
C ILE A 9 5.87 -0.15 -10.09
N ARG A 10 6.35 0.91 -10.73
CA ARG A 10 7.56 0.88 -11.54
C ARG A 10 8.79 0.48 -10.72
N GLN A 11 8.98 1.08 -9.55
CA GLN A 11 10.10 0.72 -8.67
C GLN A 11 10.08 -0.78 -8.34
N LEU A 12 8.91 -1.31 -7.96
CA LEU A 12 8.78 -2.71 -7.56
C LEU A 12 8.86 -3.71 -8.72
N LYS A 13 8.51 -3.29 -9.93
CA LYS A 13 8.50 -4.15 -11.11
C LYS A 13 9.83 -4.17 -11.85
N GLU A 14 10.53 -3.04 -11.89
CA GLU A 14 11.65 -2.82 -12.81
C GLU A 14 12.99 -2.57 -12.12
N VAL A 15 13.00 -2.17 -10.83
CA VAL A 15 14.20 -1.65 -10.17
C VAL A 15 14.52 -2.49 -8.91
N PRO A 16 15.69 -3.17 -8.87
CA PRO A 16 16.18 -3.80 -7.65
C PRO A 16 16.34 -2.80 -6.50
N ASP A 17 16.09 -3.22 -5.27
CA ASP A 17 16.07 -2.35 -4.08
C ASP A 17 17.34 -1.53 -3.91
N GLU A 18 18.50 -2.13 -4.15
CA GLU A 18 19.81 -1.46 -4.04
C GLU A 18 20.03 -0.35 -5.07
N LYS A 19 19.15 -0.24 -6.07
CA LYS A 19 19.16 0.81 -7.10
C LYS A 19 18.07 1.85 -6.92
N TRP A 20 17.29 1.79 -5.83
CA TRP A 20 16.27 2.79 -5.56
C TRP A 20 16.91 4.15 -5.30
N ASP A 21 16.53 5.13 -6.11
CA ASP A 21 16.99 6.52 -5.98
C ASP A 21 16.10 7.29 -4.99
N ILE A 22 16.65 7.59 -3.81
CA ILE A 22 15.97 8.32 -2.75
C ILE A 22 15.61 9.75 -3.21
N HIS A 23 16.42 10.39 -4.05
CA HIS A 23 16.10 11.72 -4.60
C HIS A 23 14.92 11.64 -5.56
N ALA A 24 14.83 10.59 -6.38
CA ALA A 24 13.67 10.37 -7.23
C ALA A 24 12.40 10.11 -6.42
N ILE A 25 12.49 9.31 -5.34
CA ILE A 25 11.37 9.10 -4.39
C ILE A 25 10.91 10.44 -3.81
N TRP A 26 11.84 11.23 -3.27
CA TRP A 26 11.53 12.53 -2.68
C TRP A 26 10.88 13.47 -3.70
N HIS A 27 11.46 13.55 -4.91
CA HIS A 27 10.95 14.37 -6.00
C HIS A 27 9.50 13.99 -6.34
N VAL A 28 9.21 12.73 -6.61
CA VAL A 28 7.83 12.30 -6.98
C VAL A 28 6.83 12.56 -5.85
N LEU A 29 7.23 12.41 -4.60
CA LEU A 29 6.34 12.66 -3.47
C LEU A 29 6.07 14.15 -3.25
N THR A 30 7.04 15.01 -3.54
CA THR A 30 6.96 16.45 -3.21
C THR A 30 6.73 17.37 -4.41
N ASP A 31 6.84 16.87 -5.64
CA ASP A 31 6.59 17.61 -6.88
C ASP A 31 5.09 17.92 -7.03
N ARG A 32 4.72 19.09 -6.48
CA ARG A 32 3.35 19.59 -6.43
C ARG A 32 3.35 21.10 -6.63
N LEU A 33 2.30 21.58 -7.27
CA LEU A 33 2.08 23.02 -7.44
C LEU A 33 1.76 23.68 -6.09
N PRO A 34 2.49 24.74 -5.69
CA PRO A 34 2.18 25.50 -4.48
C PRO A 34 0.72 26.00 -4.48
N GLY A 35 0.03 25.87 -3.35
CA GLY A 35 -1.37 26.29 -3.19
C GLY A 35 -2.42 25.33 -3.76
N ILE A 36 -2.03 24.29 -4.50
CA ILE A 36 -2.94 23.26 -5.00
C ILE A 36 -2.92 22.05 -4.08
N LYS A 37 -4.01 21.83 -3.36
CA LYS A 37 -4.15 20.69 -2.45
C LYS A 37 -4.26 19.37 -3.22
N THR A 38 -3.59 18.34 -2.74
CA THR A 38 -3.58 17.01 -3.38
C THR A 38 -3.85 15.89 -2.38
N VAL A 39 -4.45 14.81 -2.87
CA VAL A 39 -4.63 13.56 -2.13
C VAL A 39 -3.54 12.57 -2.53
N ALA A 40 -2.81 12.06 -1.55
CA ALA A 40 -1.76 11.06 -1.72
C ALA A 40 -2.28 9.66 -1.41
N TYR A 41 -1.83 8.68 -2.18
CA TYR A 41 -2.13 7.27 -1.95
C TYR A 41 -1.02 6.44 -2.60
N ALA A 42 -0.65 5.33 -1.95
CA ALA A 42 0.45 4.48 -2.40
C ALA A 42 0.03 3.52 -3.52
N GLU A 43 -1.25 3.16 -3.56
CA GLU A 43 -1.89 2.31 -4.54
C GLU A 43 -3.39 2.66 -4.61
N SER A 44 -4.00 2.49 -5.78
CA SER A 44 -5.40 2.81 -6.06
C SER A 44 -6.26 1.53 -6.09
N HIS A 45 -7.57 1.69 -6.34
CA HIS A 45 -8.48 0.60 -6.62
C HIS A 45 -8.16 -0.14 -7.94
N ASP A 46 -7.57 0.52 -8.93
CA ASP A 46 -7.22 -0.06 -10.22
C ASP A 46 -6.18 -1.18 -10.07
N GLN A 47 -5.16 -0.95 -9.23
CA GLN A 47 -4.14 -1.96 -8.90
C GLN A 47 -4.70 -3.17 -8.16
N ALA A 48 -5.88 -3.02 -7.54
CA ALA A 48 -6.55 -4.11 -6.84
C ALA A 48 -7.44 -4.95 -7.78
N LEU A 49 -7.66 -4.55 -9.04
CA LEU A 49 -8.49 -5.29 -10.00
C LEU A 49 -7.72 -6.44 -10.66
N VAL A 50 -8.47 -7.41 -11.17
CA VAL A 50 -7.95 -8.52 -11.98
C VAL A 50 -7.12 -7.98 -13.15
N GLY A 51 -5.92 -8.56 -13.35
CA GLY A 51 -4.98 -8.12 -14.37
C GLY A 51 -3.91 -7.15 -13.87
N ASP A 52 -4.01 -6.68 -12.62
CA ASP A 52 -2.93 -5.97 -11.94
C ASP A 52 -2.66 -6.55 -10.54
N GLN A 53 -1.69 -5.97 -9.81
CA GLN A 53 -1.24 -6.45 -8.51
C GLN A 53 -1.18 -5.31 -7.48
N THR A 54 -1.74 -5.59 -6.30
CA THR A 54 -1.61 -4.74 -5.11
C THR A 54 -0.14 -4.62 -4.69
N LEU A 55 0.17 -3.58 -3.93
CA LEU A 55 1.48 -3.38 -3.33
C LEU A 55 1.95 -4.61 -2.55
N ALA A 56 1.05 -5.18 -1.75
CA ALA A 56 1.32 -6.39 -0.97
C ALA A 56 1.66 -7.59 -1.87
N PHE A 57 0.88 -7.82 -2.93
CA PHE A 57 1.12 -8.96 -3.81
C PHE A 57 2.39 -8.81 -4.66
N ARG A 58 2.77 -7.58 -5.07
CA ARG A 58 4.07 -7.34 -5.72
C ARG A 58 5.25 -7.64 -4.80
N LEU A 59 5.11 -7.30 -3.52
CA LEU A 59 6.17 -7.43 -2.54
C LEU A 59 6.37 -8.87 -2.06
N MET A 60 5.29 -9.63 -1.91
CA MET A 60 5.28 -10.93 -1.24
C MET A 60 4.85 -12.10 -2.13
N GLY A 61 4.15 -11.82 -3.24
CA GLY A 61 3.68 -12.82 -4.19
C GLY A 61 2.90 -13.97 -3.53
N LYS A 62 3.14 -15.18 -4.03
CA LYS A 62 2.48 -16.38 -3.53
C LYS A 62 2.92 -16.80 -2.12
N GLU A 63 4.04 -16.30 -1.60
CA GLU A 63 4.46 -16.63 -0.24
C GLU A 63 3.48 -16.13 0.82
N MET A 64 2.62 -15.18 0.47
CA MET A 64 1.53 -14.71 1.34
C MET A 64 0.60 -15.85 1.79
N TYR A 65 0.45 -16.91 0.98
CA TYR A 65 -0.45 -18.02 1.28
C TYR A 65 0.12 -19.02 2.30
N GLU A 66 1.45 -19.06 2.45
CA GLU A 66 2.14 -20.08 3.25
C GLU A 66 2.87 -19.50 4.46
N HIS A 67 3.28 -18.21 4.41
CA HIS A 67 4.20 -17.63 5.39
C HIS A 67 3.66 -16.37 6.09
N MET A 68 2.36 -16.11 5.99
CA MET A 68 1.70 -15.01 6.71
C MET A 68 1.23 -15.37 8.12
N ASP A 69 1.51 -16.59 8.62
CA ASP A 69 1.39 -16.85 10.05
C ASP A 69 2.54 -16.23 10.85
N ARG A 70 2.33 -15.99 12.14
CA ARG A 70 3.33 -15.31 12.99
C ARG A 70 4.57 -16.16 13.31
N ALA A 71 4.50 -17.48 13.17
CA ALA A 71 5.60 -18.38 13.50
C ALA A 71 6.51 -18.67 12.30
N SER A 72 5.99 -18.60 11.08
CA SER A 72 6.76 -18.73 9.84
C SER A 72 7.91 -17.72 9.75
N GLN A 73 8.99 -18.11 9.09
CA GLN A 73 10.11 -17.24 8.74
C GLN A 73 10.30 -17.27 7.24
N SER A 74 10.20 -16.11 6.60
CA SER A 74 10.48 -15.95 5.18
C SER A 74 11.12 -14.57 4.96
N PRO A 75 12.34 -14.50 4.41
CA PRO A 75 12.95 -13.23 4.04
C PRO A 75 12.10 -12.41 3.06
N VAL A 76 11.31 -13.08 2.21
CA VAL A 76 10.40 -12.43 1.26
C VAL A 76 9.25 -11.75 2.00
N ILE A 77 8.62 -12.45 2.97
CA ILE A 77 7.57 -11.86 3.80
C ILE A 77 8.11 -10.75 4.70
N ASP A 78 9.26 -10.96 5.34
CA ASP A 78 9.84 -9.96 6.23
C ASP A 78 10.17 -8.66 5.47
N ARG A 79 10.78 -8.78 4.28
CA ARG A 79 11.01 -7.65 3.36
C ARG A 79 9.70 -7.02 2.93
N GLY A 80 8.72 -7.81 2.48
CA GLY A 80 7.47 -7.29 1.96
C GLY A 80 6.63 -6.55 3.01
N MET A 81 6.56 -7.09 4.22
CA MET A 81 5.94 -6.43 5.38
C MET A 81 6.61 -5.10 5.71
N ALA A 82 7.96 -5.06 5.72
CA ALA A 82 8.70 -3.84 6.01
C ALA A 82 8.46 -2.77 4.93
N LEU A 83 8.64 -3.11 3.66
CA LEU A 83 8.47 -2.17 2.55
C LEU A 83 7.03 -1.70 2.40
N HIS A 84 6.02 -2.56 2.61
CA HIS A 84 4.62 -2.15 2.59
C HIS A 84 4.33 -1.03 3.60
N LYS A 85 4.85 -1.16 4.82
CA LYS A 85 4.75 -0.13 5.86
C LYS A 85 5.51 1.14 5.49
N MET A 86 6.75 1.01 5.02
CA MET A 86 7.61 2.15 4.68
C MET A 86 7.05 2.98 3.52
N ILE A 87 6.61 2.32 2.45
CA ILE A 87 6.01 2.98 1.26
C ILE A 87 4.76 3.77 1.66
N ARG A 88 3.88 3.18 2.48
CA ARG A 88 2.68 3.88 2.97
C ARG A 88 3.05 5.05 3.87
N LEU A 89 4.01 4.86 4.78
CA LEU A 89 4.45 5.90 5.71
C LEU A 89 5.06 7.10 5.00
N VAL A 90 5.97 6.87 4.04
CA VAL A 90 6.59 7.99 3.31
C VAL A 90 5.56 8.68 2.41
N THR A 91 4.61 7.92 1.84
CA THR A 91 3.52 8.48 1.02
C THR A 91 2.59 9.37 1.84
N ILE A 92 2.14 8.95 3.02
CA ILE A 92 1.28 9.80 3.87
C ILE A 92 2.05 11.01 4.44
N SER A 93 3.35 10.87 4.69
CA SER A 93 4.13 11.91 5.37
C SER A 93 4.66 12.98 4.43
N ALA A 94 4.85 12.67 3.13
CA ALA A 94 5.44 13.58 2.15
C ALA A 94 4.56 13.82 0.92
N GLY A 95 3.57 12.95 0.64
CA GLY A 95 2.92 12.84 -0.68
C GLY A 95 1.77 13.79 -0.97
N GLY A 96 1.19 14.46 0.04
CA GLY A 96 0.11 15.43 -0.17
C GLY A 96 -0.43 16.09 1.09
N ASP A 97 -1.62 16.68 0.95
CA ASP A 97 -2.40 17.39 1.98
C ASP A 97 -3.52 16.52 2.56
N ALA A 98 -3.74 15.37 1.96
CA ALA A 98 -4.69 14.36 2.37
C ALA A 98 -4.14 12.97 2.01
N TYR A 99 -4.64 11.95 2.68
CA TYR A 99 -4.28 10.55 2.42
C TYR A 99 -5.50 9.72 2.09
N LEU A 100 -5.37 8.84 1.11
CA LEU A 100 -6.39 7.89 0.70
C LEU A 100 -5.83 6.48 0.78
N ASN A 101 -6.70 5.55 1.18
CA ASN A 101 -6.45 4.12 1.14
C ASN A 101 -7.70 3.41 0.62
N PHE A 102 -7.51 2.48 -0.30
CA PHE A 102 -8.59 1.63 -0.80
C PHE A 102 -8.78 0.41 0.12
N MET A 103 -10.04 0.06 0.41
CA MET A 103 -10.39 -0.97 1.40
C MET A 103 -9.62 -2.28 1.19
N GLY A 104 -9.05 -2.83 2.24
CA GLY A 104 -8.24 -4.05 2.21
C GLY A 104 -6.73 -3.79 2.13
N ASN A 105 -6.32 -2.70 1.48
CA ASN A 105 -4.89 -2.44 1.28
C ASN A 105 -4.20 -2.09 2.59
N GLU A 106 -4.92 -1.56 3.58
CA GLU A 106 -4.41 -1.23 4.91
C GLU A 106 -3.79 -2.39 5.67
N PHE A 107 -4.26 -3.61 5.41
CA PHE A 107 -3.68 -4.83 5.98
C PHE A 107 -2.98 -5.70 4.93
N GLY A 108 -2.75 -5.19 3.72
CA GLY A 108 -2.13 -5.95 2.63
C GLY A 108 -2.98 -7.13 2.19
N HIS A 109 -4.26 -6.90 1.90
CA HIS A 109 -5.18 -7.94 1.41
C HIS A 109 -4.55 -8.71 0.22
N PRO A 110 -4.52 -10.06 0.27
CA PRO A 110 -3.94 -10.86 -0.80
C PRO A 110 -4.84 -10.88 -2.04
N GLU A 111 -4.43 -11.57 -3.10
CA GLU A 111 -5.24 -11.74 -4.31
C GLU A 111 -5.62 -10.40 -4.99
N TRP A 112 -6.69 -10.41 -5.78
CA TRP A 112 -7.24 -9.28 -6.52
C TRP A 112 -8.77 -9.26 -6.39
N ILE A 113 -9.40 -8.18 -6.85
CA ILE A 113 -10.85 -8.05 -7.05
C ILE A 113 -11.17 -8.45 -8.48
N ASP A 114 -12.11 -9.36 -8.65
CA ASP A 114 -12.74 -9.63 -9.95
C ASP A 114 -14.26 -9.64 -9.76
N PHE A 115 -14.96 -8.85 -10.56
CA PHE A 115 -16.42 -8.77 -10.52
C PHE A 115 -17.03 -9.89 -11.38
N PRO A 116 -18.25 -10.36 -11.06
CA PRO A 116 -18.96 -11.34 -11.89
C PRO A 116 -19.07 -10.85 -13.34
N ARG A 117 -18.54 -11.63 -14.28
CA ARG A 117 -18.59 -11.38 -15.72
C ARG A 117 -18.55 -12.70 -16.48
N GLU A 118 -18.90 -12.69 -17.76
CA GLU A 118 -18.91 -13.89 -18.60
C GLU A 118 -17.56 -14.64 -18.54
N GLY A 119 -16.43 -13.91 -18.62
CA GLY A 119 -15.08 -14.48 -18.61
C GLY A 119 -14.65 -15.16 -17.29
N ASN A 120 -15.43 -15.05 -16.21
CA ASN A 120 -15.21 -15.80 -14.96
C ASN A 120 -16.43 -16.63 -14.53
N GLY A 121 -17.37 -16.88 -15.44
CA GLY A 121 -18.57 -17.65 -15.16
C GLY A 121 -19.50 -16.99 -14.14
N TRP A 122 -19.55 -15.65 -14.10
CA TRP A 122 -20.32 -14.88 -13.12
C TRP A 122 -19.93 -15.18 -11.66
N SER A 123 -18.66 -15.48 -11.42
CA SER A 123 -18.15 -15.83 -10.09
C SER A 123 -18.08 -14.60 -9.17
N TYR A 124 -18.46 -14.81 -7.91
CA TYR A 124 -18.31 -13.84 -6.81
C TYR A 124 -17.09 -14.14 -5.93
N ALA A 125 -16.29 -15.15 -6.26
CA ALA A 125 -15.20 -15.62 -5.39
C ALA A 125 -14.16 -14.53 -5.04
N TYR A 126 -13.91 -13.60 -5.97
CA TYR A 126 -12.99 -12.48 -5.80
C TYR A 126 -13.71 -11.13 -5.64
N ALA A 127 -15.05 -11.10 -5.69
CA ALA A 127 -15.87 -9.91 -5.46
C ALA A 127 -16.14 -9.70 -3.96
N ARG A 128 -15.09 -9.79 -3.12
CA ARG A 128 -15.19 -9.78 -1.65
C ARG A 128 -13.95 -9.17 -1.00
N ARG A 129 -14.06 -8.94 0.32
CA ARG A 129 -12.93 -8.65 1.21
C ARG A 129 -12.83 -9.68 2.33
N GLN A 130 -11.62 -10.16 2.57
CA GLN A 130 -11.31 -11.20 3.55
C GLN A 130 -10.95 -10.59 4.91
N TRP A 131 -11.89 -9.90 5.55
CA TRP A 131 -11.66 -9.22 6.84
C TRP A 131 -11.16 -10.15 7.95
N SER A 132 -11.53 -11.44 7.88
CA SER A 132 -11.03 -12.47 8.80
C SER A 132 -9.50 -12.59 8.81
N LEU A 133 -8.80 -12.21 7.73
CA LEU A 133 -7.34 -12.18 7.71
C LEU A 133 -6.79 -11.07 8.61
N ALA A 134 -7.40 -9.88 8.55
CA ALA A 134 -7.00 -8.71 9.33
C ALA A 134 -7.32 -8.87 10.82
N ASP A 135 -8.44 -9.53 11.14
CA ASP A 135 -8.90 -9.72 12.52
C ASP A 135 -8.20 -10.90 13.23
N ASN A 136 -7.58 -11.81 12.48
CA ASN A 136 -6.91 -12.97 13.05
C ASN A 136 -5.52 -12.61 13.59
N GLY A 137 -5.41 -12.45 14.90
CA GLY A 137 -4.14 -12.15 15.60
C GLY A 137 -3.04 -13.22 15.52
N LEU A 138 -3.31 -14.38 14.89
CA LEU A 138 -2.29 -15.39 14.56
C LEU A 138 -1.64 -15.15 13.19
N LEU A 139 -2.22 -14.28 12.36
CA LEU A 139 -1.69 -13.90 11.06
C LEU A 139 -1.02 -12.52 11.11
N ARG A 140 -0.06 -12.31 10.22
CA ARG A 140 0.72 -11.07 10.09
C ARG A 140 -0.07 -9.93 9.46
N TYR A 141 -1.20 -10.19 8.78
CA TYR A 141 -2.10 -9.15 8.25
C TYR A 141 -2.57 -8.19 9.36
N ALA A 142 -2.86 -8.71 10.56
CA ALA A 142 -3.21 -7.91 11.73
C ALA A 142 -2.14 -6.86 12.05
N GLN A 143 -0.85 -7.21 11.91
CA GLN A 143 0.27 -6.30 12.16
C GLN A 143 0.35 -5.15 11.15
N LEU A 144 0.00 -5.40 9.88
CA LEU A 144 -0.11 -4.33 8.87
C LEU A 144 -1.28 -3.39 9.22
N GLY A 145 -2.43 -3.94 9.60
CA GLY A 145 -3.57 -3.15 10.05
C GLY A 145 -3.31 -2.35 11.34
N GLU A 146 -2.56 -2.91 12.29
CA GLU A 146 -2.10 -2.20 13.49
C GLU A 146 -1.17 -1.04 13.15
N PHE A 147 -0.24 -1.27 12.24
CA PHE A 147 0.65 -0.21 11.74
C PHE A 147 -0.13 0.91 11.08
N ASP A 148 -1.09 0.59 10.20
CA ASP A 148 -1.92 1.59 9.53
C ASP A 148 -2.71 2.44 10.53
N ARG A 149 -3.35 1.81 11.53
CA ARG A 149 -4.03 2.53 12.61
C ARG A 149 -3.08 3.46 13.38
N ALA A 150 -1.89 2.98 13.72
CA ALA A 150 -0.88 3.78 14.42
C ALA A 150 -0.38 4.96 13.56
N MET A 151 -0.15 4.73 12.26
CA MET A 151 0.25 5.73 11.28
C MET A 151 -0.79 6.85 11.19
N ILE A 152 -2.07 6.51 11.03
CA ILE A 152 -3.17 7.49 10.97
C ILE A 152 -3.31 8.24 12.30
N ALA A 153 -3.19 7.56 13.44
CA ALA A 153 -3.25 8.19 14.75
C ALA A 153 -2.13 9.22 14.94
N LEU A 154 -0.90 8.88 14.52
CA LEU A 154 0.26 9.78 14.55
C LEU A 154 0.02 11.03 13.69
N VAL A 155 -0.40 10.84 12.44
CA VAL A 155 -0.67 11.93 11.49
C VAL A 155 -1.74 12.89 12.02
N LYS A 156 -2.82 12.35 12.61
CA LYS A 156 -3.87 13.16 13.24
C LYS A 156 -3.37 13.90 14.47
N LYS A 157 -2.62 13.23 15.36
CA LYS A 157 -2.11 13.82 16.61
C LYS A 157 -1.21 15.02 16.35
N TYR A 158 -0.36 14.94 15.33
CA TYR A 158 0.62 15.98 15.01
C TYR A 158 0.20 16.91 13.86
N GLY A 159 -1.02 16.77 13.33
CA GLY A 159 -1.51 17.65 12.26
C GLY A 159 -0.69 17.61 10.97
N ILE A 160 0.04 16.51 10.70
CA ILE A 160 1.08 16.44 9.64
C ILE A 160 0.55 16.87 8.27
N LEU A 161 -0.65 16.44 7.91
CA LEU A 161 -1.29 16.77 6.62
C LEU A 161 -1.95 18.15 6.60
N ARG A 162 -2.28 18.71 7.76
CA ARG A 162 -2.97 20.01 7.89
C ARG A 162 -2.00 21.17 7.90
N ASP A 163 -0.91 21.03 8.64
CA ASP A 163 0.02 22.12 8.92
C ASP A 163 0.91 22.45 7.71
N GLY A 164 0.75 21.69 6.62
CA GLY A 164 1.41 21.92 5.34
C GLY A 164 2.90 21.60 5.39
N TYR A 165 3.56 21.74 4.25
CA TYR A 165 5.01 21.65 4.19
C TYR A 165 5.60 23.04 4.33
N PRO A 166 6.75 23.19 5.00
CA PRO A 166 7.51 24.43 4.89
C PRO A 166 7.94 24.59 3.43
N TYR A 167 7.22 25.43 2.70
CA TYR A 167 7.68 25.92 1.40
C TYR A 167 8.88 26.83 1.69
N ASN A 168 10.05 26.45 1.21
CA ASN A 168 11.20 27.37 1.12
C ASN A 168 11.04 28.27 -0.10
#